data_AF-A0AAW8J5F0-F1
#
_entry.id   AF-A0AAW8J5F0-F1
#
_cell.length_a   1.000
_cell.length_b   1.000
_cell.length_c   1.000
_cell.angle_alpha   90.00
_cell.angle_beta   90.00
_cell.angle_gamma   90.00
#
_symmetry.space_group_name_H-M   'P 1'
#
loop_
_entity.id
_entity.type
_entity.pdbx_description
1 polymer ?
#
loop_
_entity_poly.entity_id
_entity_poly.type
_entity_poly.pdbx_seq_one_letter_code
_entity_poly.pdbx_strand_id
1 'polypeptide(L)'
;MKLSSIPVVKLPIVDVSTDPLDLLVLGLALRMKQLAKTSPKFIELIHDRQFRIQISTDLGFARQIIINNGTIDTVSGQETPADFILQFSDSEHGVKTLAKGDPTAFMTGMQDGSIKMEGDFSLLVWFNQASRLLKPQLPKPIKEKIKIARQFIKEKTGR
;
A
#
# COMPACT_ATOMS: atom_id res chain seq x y z
N MET A 1 13.22 -9.42 -31.41
CA MET A 1 12.75 -9.76 -30.05
C MET A 1 12.17 -8.50 -29.40
N LYS A 2 10.85 -8.44 -29.16
CA LYS A 2 10.24 -7.33 -28.42
C LYS A 2 10.47 -7.59 -26.94
N LEU A 3 11.48 -6.95 -26.36
CA LEU A 3 11.65 -6.90 -24.91
C LEU A 3 10.35 -6.31 -24.33
N SER A 4 9.66 -7.10 -23.50
CA SER A 4 8.48 -6.66 -22.75
C SER A 4 8.80 -5.29 -22.13
N SER A 5 8.00 -4.28 -22.48
CA SER A 5 8.14 -2.92 -21.96
C SER A 5 7.74 -2.92 -20.48
N ILE A 6 8.61 -3.45 -19.63
CA ILE A 6 8.46 -3.33 -18.18
C ILE A 6 8.47 -1.83 -17.90
N PRO A 7 7.40 -1.25 -17.35
CA PRO A 7 7.36 0.18 -17.08
C PRO A 7 8.47 0.52 -16.09
N VAL A 8 9.49 1.24 -16.56
CA VAL A 8 10.60 1.71 -15.72
C VAL A 8 10.14 2.96 -14.99
N VAL A 9 9.85 2.81 -13.70
CA VAL A 9 9.56 3.94 -12.81
C VAL A 9 10.90 4.54 -12.38
N LYS A 10 11.21 5.75 -12.84
CA LYS A 10 12.34 6.53 -12.30
C LYS A 10 11.99 6.91 -10.87
N LEU A 11 12.65 6.28 -9.90
CA LEU A 11 12.50 6.63 -8.49
C LEU A 11 13.16 8.01 -8.28
N PRO A 12 12.44 9.04 -7.81
CA PRO A 12 13.12 10.20 -7.23
C PRO A 12 13.93 9.73 -6.03
N ILE A 13 14.97 10.46 -5.63
CA ILE A 13 15.72 10.17 -4.40
C ILE A 13 14.68 10.24 -3.27
N VAL A 14 14.28 9.10 -2.73
CA VAL A 14 13.23 9.04 -1.71
C VAL A 14 13.92 9.04 -0.36
N ASP A 15 13.52 9.93 0.54
CA ASP A 15 13.89 9.85 1.95
C ASP A 15 13.21 8.63 2.56
N VAL A 16 13.92 7.51 2.64
CA VAL A 16 13.39 6.20 3.07
C VAL A 16 14.17 5.72 4.27
N SER A 17 13.44 5.41 5.33
CA SER A 17 13.94 4.76 6.53
C SER A 17 14.10 3.25 6.33
N THR A 18 14.88 2.62 7.21
CA THR A 18 14.96 1.16 7.34
C THR A 18 13.74 0.56 8.04
N ASP A 19 12.81 1.39 8.48
CA ASP A 19 11.55 0.96 9.08
C ASP A 19 10.73 0.09 8.10
N PRO A 20 10.22 -1.08 8.52
CA PRO A 20 9.54 -2.01 7.62
C PRO A 20 8.20 -1.47 7.11
N LEU A 21 7.51 -0.64 7.90
CA LEU A 21 6.28 0.03 7.48
C LEU A 21 6.59 1.09 6.44
N ASP A 22 7.68 1.83 6.58
CA ASP A 22 8.13 2.80 5.58
C ASP A 22 8.32 2.14 4.21
N LEU A 23 9.09 1.05 4.16
CA LEU A 23 9.33 0.29 2.94
C LEU A 23 8.04 -0.22 2.30
N LEU A 24 7.10 -0.69 3.12
CA LEU A 24 5.80 -1.16 2.64
C LEU A 24 4.98 -0.02 2.03
N VAL A 25 4.84 1.10 2.74
CA VAL A 25 4.05 2.27 2.29
C VAL A 25 4.66 2.86 1.02
N LEU A 26 5.99 2.96 0.96
CA LEU A 26 6.68 3.36 -0.27
C LEU A 26 6.39 2.40 -1.43
N GLY A 27 6.49 1.09 -1.20
CA GLY A 27 6.17 0.07 -2.20
C GLY A 27 4.75 0.20 -2.73
N LEU A 28 3.78 0.48 -1.85
CA LEU A 28 2.40 0.76 -2.21
C LEU A 28 2.29 2.03 -3.06
N ALA A 29 2.91 3.14 -2.66
CA ALA A 29 2.90 4.39 -3.42
C ALA A 29 3.49 4.22 -4.83
N LEU A 30 4.61 3.49 -4.96
CA LEU A 30 5.22 3.18 -6.26
C LEU A 30 4.30 2.32 -7.12
N ARG A 31 3.65 1.32 -6.51
CA ARG A 31 2.67 0.48 -7.21
C ARG A 31 1.47 1.30 -7.68
N MET A 32 0.96 2.20 -6.86
CA MET A 32 -0.12 3.12 -7.24
C MET A 32 0.32 4.04 -8.39
N LYS A 33 1.54 4.59 -8.33
CA LYS A 33 2.10 5.45 -9.40
C LYS A 33 2.27 4.71 -10.72
N GLN A 34 2.64 3.44 -10.68
CA GLN A 34 2.62 2.57 -11.85
C GLN A 34 1.19 2.37 -12.37
N LEU A 35 0.24 2.03 -11.50
CA LEU A 35 -1.15 1.77 -11.88
C LEU A 35 -1.84 3.00 -12.49
N ALA A 36 -1.50 4.20 -12.03
CA ALA A 36 -1.94 5.47 -12.61
C ALA A 36 -1.48 5.69 -14.06
N LYS A 37 -0.58 4.86 -14.58
CA LYS A 37 -0.14 4.89 -15.98
C LYS A 37 -0.53 3.66 -16.76
N THR A 38 -0.79 2.54 -16.09
CA THR A 38 -0.96 1.23 -16.75
C THR A 38 -2.35 0.62 -16.62
N SER A 39 -3.21 1.13 -15.72
CA SER A 39 -4.52 0.53 -15.43
C SER A 39 -5.64 1.55 -15.65
N PRO A 40 -6.45 1.43 -16.72
CA PRO A 40 -7.57 2.34 -16.99
C PRO A 40 -8.52 2.49 -15.80
N LYS A 41 -8.88 1.38 -15.15
CA LYS A 41 -9.73 1.38 -13.95
C LYS A 41 -9.12 2.16 -12.79
N PHE A 42 -7.79 2.12 -12.65
CA PHE A 42 -7.12 2.83 -11.58
C PHE A 42 -7.01 4.32 -11.92
N ILE A 43 -6.75 4.65 -13.18
CA ILE A 43 -6.75 6.03 -13.70
C ILE A 43 -8.09 6.70 -13.41
N GLU A 44 -9.21 6.06 -13.76
CA GLU A 44 -10.56 6.56 -13.46
C GLU A 44 -10.79 6.70 -11.94
N LEU A 45 -10.29 5.76 -11.13
CA LEU A 45 -10.48 5.78 -9.69
C LEU A 45 -9.82 6.99 -9.01
N ILE A 46 -8.72 7.51 -9.57
CA ILE A 46 -7.99 8.68 -9.04
C ILE A 46 -8.21 9.95 -9.86
N HIS A 47 -8.98 9.86 -10.95
CA HIS A 47 -9.29 10.99 -11.81
C HIS A 47 -10.10 12.03 -11.03
N ASP A 48 -9.70 13.30 -11.12
CA ASP A 48 -10.36 14.44 -10.47
C ASP A 48 -10.53 14.29 -8.93
N ARG A 49 -9.58 13.59 -8.29
CA ARG A 49 -9.54 13.46 -6.83
C ARG A 49 -8.31 14.14 -6.26
N GLN A 50 -8.49 14.80 -5.12
CA GLN A 50 -7.42 15.42 -4.35
C GLN A 50 -7.59 15.06 -2.88
N PHE A 51 -6.64 14.32 -2.33
CA PHE A 51 -6.58 14.00 -0.91
C PHE A 51 -5.21 13.45 -0.53
N ARG A 52 -4.92 13.47 0.77
CA ARG A 52 -3.68 13.05 1.40
C ARG A 52 -3.99 12.02 2.47
N ILE A 53 -3.37 10.85 2.35
CA ILE A 53 -3.44 9.79 3.36
C ILE A 53 -2.12 9.76 4.10
N GLN A 54 -2.17 9.77 5.43
CA GLN A 54 -1.01 9.55 6.28
C GLN A 54 -1.04 8.14 6.86
N ILE A 55 0.11 7.48 6.86
CA ILE A 55 0.36 6.25 7.59
C ILE A 55 1.50 6.53 8.55
N SER A 56 1.26 6.29 9.84
CA SER A 56 2.21 6.66 10.90
C SER A 56 2.16 5.69 12.08
N THR A 57 3.14 5.78 12.98
CA THR A 57 3.20 4.99 14.21
C THR A 57 3.41 5.85 15.44
N ASP A 58 2.99 5.35 16.61
CA ASP A 58 3.20 6.04 17.89
C ASP A 58 4.71 6.13 18.23
N LEU A 59 5.54 5.33 17.55
CA LEU A 59 7.01 5.30 17.67
C LEU A 59 7.74 6.33 16.78
N GLY A 60 7.01 7.18 16.06
CA GLY A 60 7.57 8.32 15.34
C GLY A 60 7.82 8.12 13.84
N PHE A 61 7.38 6.99 13.25
CA PHE A 61 7.32 6.87 11.80
C PHE A 61 6.09 7.62 11.26
N ALA A 62 6.27 8.34 10.14
CA ALA A 62 5.16 8.88 9.36
C ALA A 62 5.54 8.97 7.88
N ARG A 63 4.61 8.60 6.99
CA ARG A 63 4.68 8.84 5.55
C ARG A 63 3.31 9.19 5.01
N GLN A 64 3.28 10.14 4.09
CA GLN A 64 2.07 10.56 3.42
C GLN A 64 2.06 10.12 1.95
N ILE A 65 0.90 9.67 1.48
CA ILE A 65 0.60 9.40 0.07
C ILE A 65 -0.35 10.50 -0.40
N ILE A 66 0.01 11.17 -1.48
CA ILE A 66 -0.69 12.33 -2.02
C ILE A 66 -1.31 11.92 -3.35
N ILE A 67 -2.64 12.05 -3.44
CA ILE A 67 -3.39 11.87 -4.68
C ILE A 67 -3.79 13.27 -5.13
N ASN A 68 -3.45 13.63 -6.36
CA ASN A 68 -3.77 14.95 -6.91
C ASN A 68 -4.10 14.84 -8.40
N ASN A 69 -5.39 14.88 -8.75
CA ASN A 69 -5.89 14.94 -10.13
C ASN A 69 -5.24 13.91 -11.05
N GLY A 70 -5.21 12.65 -10.62
CA GLY A 70 -4.61 11.56 -11.38
C GLY A 70 -3.11 11.34 -11.17
N THR A 71 -2.42 12.20 -10.40
CA THR A 71 -1.03 11.97 -10.00
C THR A 71 -0.93 11.39 -8.60
N ILE A 72 0.17 10.65 -8.36
CA ILE A 72 0.48 10.06 -7.07
C ILE A 72 1.92 10.38 -6.71
N ASP A 73 2.07 10.93 -5.52
CA ASP A 73 3.35 11.23 -4.89
C ASP A 73 3.37 10.78 -3.43
N THR A 74 4.55 10.77 -2.83
CA THR A 74 4.72 10.43 -1.43
C THR A 74 5.82 11.26 -0.81
N VAL A 75 5.66 11.61 0.46
CA VAL A 75 6.63 12.37 1.25
C VAL A 75 6.72 11.75 2.64
N SER A 76 7.91 11.77 3.22
CA SER A 76 8.15 11.32 4.60
C SER A 76 7.74 12.40 5.59
N GLY A 77 7.32 12.01 6.79
CA GLY A 77 6.85 12.92 7.82
C GLY A 77 5.37 13.28 7.71
N GLN A 78 4.99 14.29 8.50
CA GLN A 78 3.61 14.71 8.72
C GLN A 78 3.45 16.24 8.77
N GLU A 79 4.31 16.97 8.04
CA GLU A 79 4.36 18.44 8.08
C GLU A 79 3.07 19.11 7.60
N THR A 80 2.38 18.50 6.63
CA THR A 80 1.10 18.98 6.11
C THR A 80 -0.04 18.13 6.68
N PRO A 81 -1.16 18.72 7.13
CA PRO A 81 -2.33 17.94 7.57
C PRO A 81 -2.79 16.97 6.48
N ALA A 82 -3.11 15.74 6.89
CA ALA A 82 -3.68 14.73 6.01
C ALA A 82 -5.21 14.69 6.15
N ASP A 83 -5.89 14.38 5.05
CA ASP A 83 -7.35 14.23 5.03
C ASP A 83 -7.78 12.94 5.73
N PHE A 84 -6.91 11.93 5.76
CA PHE A 84 -7.11 10.71 6.53
C PHE A 84 -5.79 10.22 7.13
N ILE A 85 -5.81 9.88 8.41
CA ILE A 85 -4.66 9.40 9.16
C ILE A 85 -4.94 7.98 9.63
N LEU A 86 -4.00 7.09 9.33
CA LEU A 86 -3.95 5.74 9.85
C LEU A 86 -2.72 5.60 10.76
N GLN A 87 -2.97 5.64 12.05
CA GLN A 87 -1.94 5.59 13.09
C GLN A 87 -1.89 4.18 13.70
N PHE A 88 -0.71 3.57 13.71
CA PHE A 88 -0.47 2.27 14.33
C PHE A 88 0.30 2.42 15.65
N SER A 89 0.15 1.46 16.57
CA SER A 89 1.02 1.39 17.76
C SER A 89 2.49 1.24 17.38
N ASP A 90 2.77 0.40 16.39
CA ASP A 90 4.11 0.05 15.93
C ASP A 90 4.12 -0.41 14.47
N SER A 91 5.32 -0.38 13.89
CA SER A 91 5.53 -0.67 12.47
C SER A 91 5.28 -2.13 12.10
N GLU A 92 5.58 -3.09 12.99
CA GLU A 92 5.36 -4.51 12.71
C GLU A 92 3.86 -4.83 12.61
N HIS A 93 3.08 -4.31 13.55
CA HIS A 93 1.63 -4.44 13.54
C HIS A 93 1.06 -3.77 12.28
N GLY A 94 1.53 -2.55 11.95
CA GLY A 94 1.13 -1.86 10.72
C GLY A 94 1.38 -2.68 9.47
N VAL A 95 2.58 -3.26 9.33
CA VAL A 95 2.92 -4.13 8.18
C VAL A 95 2.00 -5.36 8.13
N LYS A 96 1.80 -6.05 9.25
CA LYS A 96 0.95 -7.25 9.31
C LYS A 96 -0.49 -6.92 8.91
N THR A 97 -1.02 -5.80 9.37
CA THR A 97 -2.39 -5.38 9.09
C THR A 97 -2.57 -4.94 7.63
N LEU A 98 -1.68 -4.09 7.11
CA LEU A 98 -1.73 -3.64 5.71
C LEU A 98 -1.50 -4.77 4.72
N ALA A 99 -0.58 -5.70 5.00
CA ALA A 99 -0.29 -6.83 4.12
C ALA A 99 -1.46 -7.82 4.02
N LYS A 100 -2.21 -8.00 5.11
CA LYS A 100 -3.45 -8.79 5.09
C LYS A 100 -4.53 -8.11 4.25
N GLY A 101 -4.66 -6.79 4.38
CA GLY A 101 -5.68 -6.01 3.66
C GLY A 101 -7.11 -6.49 3.93
N ASP A 102 -7.35 -7.03 5.12
CA ASP A 102 -8.64 -7.56 5.57
C ASP A 102 -9.31 -6.51 6.48
N PRO A 103 -10.53 -6.04 6.16
CA PRO A 103 -11.29 -5.12 7.00
C PRO A 103 -11.38 -5.56 8.47
N THR A 104 -11.44 -6.87 8.73
CA THR A 104 -11.51 -7.42 10.08
C THR A 104 -10.30 -7.05 10.92
N ALA A 105 -9.10 -7.11 10.35
CA ALA A 105 -7.87 -6.77 11.07
C ALA A 105 -7.82 -5.29 11.48
N PHE A 106 -8.35 -4.40 10.63
CA PHE A 106 -8.46 -2.98 10.96
C PHE A 106 -9.49 -2.73 12.06
N MET A 107 -10.66 -3.37 11.99
CA MET A 107 -11.70 -3.24 13.02
C MET A 107 -11.21 -3.74 14.38
N THR A 108 -10.54 -4.90 14.42
CA THR A 108 -9.96 -5.42 15.66
C THR A 108 -8.91 -4.47 16.23
N GLY A 109 -8.00 -3.96 15.40
CA GLY A 109 -6.97 -3.02 15.86
C GLY A 109 -7.56 -1.68 16.35
N MET A 110 -8.69 -1.25 15.80
CA MET A 110 -9.42 -0.08 16.33
C MET A 110 -10.07 -0.38 17.69
N GLN A 111 -10.59 -1.59 17.89
CA GLN A 111 -11.22 -2.00 19.14
C GLN A 111 -10.22 -2.17 20.29
N ASP A 112 -9.03 -2.70 20.00
CA ASP A 112 -7.97 -2.91 21.00
C ASP A 112 -7.06 -1.68 21.18
N GLY A 113 -7.22 -0.65 20.34
CA GLY A 113 -6.50 0.62 20.41
C GLY A 113 -5.12 0.61 19.75
N SER A 114 -4.71 -0.49 19.11
CA SER A 114 -3.46 -0.59 18.33
C SER A 114 -3.52 0.16 17.00
N ILE A 115 -4.72 0.54 16.55
CA ILE A 115 -4.95 1.34 15.34
C ILE A 115 -5.87 2.51 15.69
N LYS A 116 -5.44 3.73 15.36
CA LYS A 116 -6.29 4.92 15.41
C LYS A 116 -6.50 5.42 13.98
N MET A 117 -7.74 5.78 13.68
CA MET A 117 -8.14 6.34 12.39
C MET A 117 -8.77 7.70 12.61
N GLU A 118 -8.30 8.71 11.88
CA GLU A 118 -8.77 10.09 12.00
C GLU A 118 -8.98 10.70 10.61
N GLY A 119 -9.90 11.66 10.50
CA GLY A 119 -10.20 12.38 9.26
C GLY A 119 -11.41 11.85 8.49
N ASP A 120 -11.35 11.90 7.16
CA ASP A 120 -12.46 11.53 6.27
C ASP A 120 -12.54 10.01 6.04
N PHE A 121 -13.46 9.37 6.77
CA PHE A 121 -13.75 7.94 6.63
C PHE A 121 -14.31 7.54 5.25
N SER A 122 -14.77 8.47 4.40
CA SER A 122 -15.14 8.18 3.02
C SER A 122 -13.96 7.60 2.22
N LEU A 123 -12.73 7.97 2.60
CA LEU A 123 -11.50 7.47 2.00
C LEU A 123 -11.24 5.99 2.31
N LEU A 124 -11.86 5.39 3.34
CA LEU A 124 -11.80 3.94 3.58
C LEU A 124 -12.53 3.16 2.48
N VAL A 125 -13.68 3.67 2.03
CA VAL A 125 -14.44 3.06 0.93
C VAL A 125 -13.61 3.11 -0.35
N TRP A 126 -12.97 4.25 -0.62
CA TRP A 126 -12.04 4.40 -1.73
C TRP A 126 -10.84 3.44 -1.61
N PHE A 127 -10.23 3.33 -0.42
CA PHE A 127 -9.08 2.46 -0.18
C PHE A 127 -9.42 0.99 -0.41
N ASN A 128 -10.62 0.54 -0.03
CA ASN A 128 -11.09 -0.80 -0.31
C ASN A 128 -11.11 -1.07 -1.84
N GLN A 129 -11.64 -0.13 -2.63
CA GLN A 129 -11.64 -0.23 -4.09
C GLN A 129 -10.22 -0.24 -4.67
N ALA A 130 -9.35 0.65 -4.18
CA ALA A 130 -7.94 0.73 -4.60
C ALA A 130 -7.17 -0.57 -4.28
N SER A 131 -7.36 -1.14 -3.08
CA SER A 131 -6.66 -2.35 -2.63
C SER A 131 -6.90 -3.56 -3.52
N ARG A 132 -8.10 -3.67 -4.11
CA ARG A 132 -8.43 -4.73 -5.08
C ARG A 132 -7.60 -4.63 -6.36
N LEU A 133 -7.20 -3.42 -6.75
CA LEU A 133 -6.36 -3.15 -7.93
C LEU A 133 -4.86 -3.24 -7.59
N LEU A 134 -4.49 -3.01 -6.33
CA LEU A 134 -3.11 -3.07 -5.85
C LEU A 134 -2.56 -4.49 -5.80
N LYS A 135 -3.42 -5.50 -5.58
CA LYS A 135 -3.01 -6.92 -5.62
C LYS A 135 -2.28 -7.22 -6.93
N PRO A 136 -0.99 -7.60 -6.88
CA PRO A 136 -0.21 -7.81 -8.09
C PRO A 136 -0.82 -8.95 -8.91
N GLN A 137 -1.18 -8.67 -10.16
CA GLN A 137 -1.56 -9.72 -11.09
C GLN A 137 -0.28 -10.46 -11.50
N LEU A 138 0.02 -11.55 -10.78
CA LEU A 138 1.15 -12.39 -11.12
C LEU A 138 0.97 -12.96 -12.54
N PRO A 139 1.97 -12.83 -13.44
CA PRO A 139 1.97 -13.52 -14.72
C PRO A 139 1.75 -15.02 -14.50
N LYS A 140 0.99 -15.66 -15.41
CA LYS A 140 0.73 -17.11 -15.40
C LYS A 140 1.97 -17.98 -15.06
N PRO A 141 3.15 -17.77 -15.68
CA PRO A 141 4.33 -18.60 -15.39
C PRO A 141 4.88 -18.43 -13.96
N ILE A 142 4.70 -17.26 -13.34
CA ILE A 142 5.15 -17.01 -11.96
C ILE A 142 4.15 -17.63 -10.96
N LYS A 143 2.85 -17.60 -11.27
CA LYS A 143 1.82 -18.28 -10.47
C LYS A 143 2.07 -19.78 -10.36
N GLU A 144 2.46 -20.42 -11.46
CA GLU A 144 2.78 -21.86 -11.49
C GLU A 144 4.01 -22.18 -10.62
N LYS A 145 5.09 -21.39 -10.75
CA LYS A 145 6.29 -21.58 -9.93
C LYS A 145 6.03 -21.38 -8.43
N ILE A 146 5.20 -20.40 -8.05
CA ILE A 146 4.81 -20.18 -6.65
C ILE A 146 3.94 -21.34 -6.13
N LYS A 147 3.06 -21.89 -6.96
CA LYS A 147 2.24 -23.07 -6.59
C LYS A 147 3.12 -24.28 -6.31
N ILE A 148 4.11 -24.53 -7.18
CA ILE A 148 5.08 -25.61 -7.02
C ILE A 148 5.92 -25.40 -5.75
N ALA A 149 6.44 -24.19 -5.53
CA ALA A 149 7.21 -23.87 -4.33
C ALA A 149 6.39 -24.02 -3.05
N ARG A 150 5.13 -23.57 -3.04
CA ARG A 150 4.21 -23.77 -1.90
C ARG A 150 3.91 -25.25 -1.65
N GLN A 151 3.70 -26.05 -2.69
CA GLN A 151 3.52 -27.50 -2.55
C GLN A 151 4.77 -28.16 -1.98
N PHE A 152 5.95 -27.79 -2.48
CA PHE A 152 7.22 -28.33 -1.98
C PHE A 152 7.50 -27.97 -0.51
N ILE A 153 7.18 -26.74 -0.11
CA ILE A 153 7.29 -26.30 1.30
C ILE A 153 6.27 -27.07 2.16
N LYS A 154 5.03 -27.23 1.69
CA LYS A 154 4.01 -28.01 2.39
C LYS A 154 4.41 -29.48 2.58
N GLU A 155 4.99 -30.10 1.55
CA GLU A 155 5.50 -31.47 1.60
C GLU A 155 6.70 -31.61 2.55
N LYS A 156 7.62 -30.64 2.60
CA LYS A 156 8.78 -30.68 3.49
C LYS A 156 8.49 -30.26 4.94
N THR A 157 7.50 -29.41 5.16
CA THR A 157 7.26 -28.79 6.48
C THR A 157 6.00 -29.34 7.17
N GLY A 158 5.22 -30.20 6.51
CA GLY A 158 4.06 -30.89 7.11
C GLY A 158 2.90 -29.97 7.51
N ARG A 159 2.90 -28.72 7.05
CA ARG A 159 1.84 -27.71 7.25
C ARG A 159 1.26 -27.26 5.91
#